data_AF-A0A7X7T9W7-F1
#
_entry.id   AF-A0A7X7T9W7-F1
#
_cell.length_a   1.000
_cell.length_b   1.000
_cell.length_c   1.000
_cell.angle_alpha   90.00
_cell.angle_beta   90.00
_cell.angle_gamma   90.00
#
_symmetry.space_group_name_H-M   'P 1'
#
loop_
_entity.id
_entity.type
_entity.pdbx_description
1 polymer ?
#
loop_
_entity_poly.entity_id
_entity_poly.type
_entity_poly.pdbx_seq_one_letter_code
_entity_poly.pdbx_strand_id
1 'polypeptide(L)'
;MLKSRSKTFAYVILVIVVLFLAIDLIAGFVYPDLWAFDAATSVCRKNGWQPGDFLSGQSSISGGLIGKIVTLEFIPRDQIRCKRIRIILQRPLNLVPWKLMEYSEEHNQS
;
A
#
# COMPACT_ATOMS: atom_id res chain seq x y z
N MET A 1 -45.36 -2.99 20.80
CA MET A 1 -44.89 -2.65 19.43
C MET A 1 -43.38 -2.32 19.32
N LEU A 2 -42.52 -2.69 20.28
CA LEU A 2 -41.07 -2.32 20.24
C LEU A 2 -40.19 -3.23 19.36
N LYS A 3 -40.64 -4.45 19.02
CA LYS A 3 -39.80 -5.50 18.41
C LYS A 3 -39.50 -5.28 16.91
N SER A 4 -40.29 -4.45 16.24
CA SER A 4 -40.15 -4.18 14.79
C SER A 4 -39.07 -3.13 14.48
N ARG A 5 -38.99 -2.06 15.30
CA ARG A 5 -38.03 -0.95 15.11
C ARG A 5 -36.56 -1.34 15.31
N SER A 6 -36.29 -2.35 16.15
CA SER A 6 -34.94 -2.87 16.38
C SER A 6 -34.36 -3.56 15.14
N LYS A 7 -35.19 -4.26 14.35
CA LYS A 7 -34.73 -4.96 13.15
C LYS A 7 -34.36 -3.98 12.04
N THR A 8 -35.15 -2.93 11.84
CA THR A 8 -34.83 -1.86 10.88
C THR A 8 -33.55 -1.12 11.26
N PHE A 9 -33.34 -0.83 12.54
CA PHE A 9 -32.07 -0.25 13.01
C PHE A 9 -30.87 -1.16 12.74
N ALA A 10 -30.99 -2.47 12.99
CA ALA A 10 -29.93 -3.43 12.71
C ALA A 10 -29.60 -3.50 11.21
N TYR A 11 -30.61 -3.46 10.34
CA TYR A 11 -30.41 -3.41 8.88
C TYR A 11 -29.69 -2.13 8.44
N VAL A 12 -30.03 -0.98 9.01
CA VAL A 12 -29.35 0.29 8.69
C VAL A 12 -27.89 0.25 9.10
N ILE A 13 -27.57 -0.27 10.29
CA ILE A 13 -26.18 -0.42 10.75
C ILE A 13 -25.43 -1.41 9.84
N LEU A 14 -26.04 -2.53 9.48
CA LEU A 14 -25.45 -3.51 8.57
C LEU A 14 -25.12 -2.88 7.21
N VAL A 15 -26.06 -2.12 6.64
CA VAL A 15 -25.86 -1.43 5.35
C VAL A 15 -24.73 -0.41 5.44
N ILE A 16 -24.66 0.37 6.52
CA ILE A 16 -23.58 1.35 6.73
C ILE A 16 -22.23 0.63 6.83
N VAL A 17 -22.14 -0.46 7.61
CA VAL A 17 -20.89 -1.23 7.74
C VAL A 17 -20.47 -1.83 6.41
N VAL A 18 -21.40 -2.40 5.64
CA VAL A 18 -21.11 -2.94 4.30
C VAL A 18 -20.66 -1.83 3.34
N LEU A 19 -21.28 -0.65 3.41
CA LEU A 19 -20.90 0.49 2.59
C LEU A 19 -19.49 0.99 2.95
N PHE A 20 -19.18 1.09 4.25
CA PHE A 20 -17.83 1.45 4.72
C PHE A 20 -16.78 0.44 4.25
N LEU A 21 -17.06 -0.86 4.36
CA LEU A 21 -16.17 -1.91 3.87
C LEU A 21 -15.98 -1.85 2.35
N ALA A 22 -17.04 -1.56 1.59
CA ALA A 22 -16.95 -1.39 0.14
C ALA A 22 -16.14 -0.14 -0.24
N ILE A 23 -16.30 0.97 0.49
CA ILE A 23 -15.52 2.19 0.27
C ILE A 23 -14.04 1.95 0.59
N ASP A 24 -13.71 1.27 1.70
CA ASP A 24 -12.32 0.91 2.03
C ASP A 24 -11.68 -0.03 0.99
N LEU A 25 -12.47 -0.94 0.43
CA LEU A 25 -12.03 -1.84 -0.63
C LEU A 25 -11.70 -1.05 -1.91
N ILE A 26 -12.60 -0.14 -2.31
CA ILE A 26 -12.44 0.70 -3.51
C ILE A 26 -11.31 1.72 -3.31
N ALA A 27 -11.24 2.38 -2.16
CA ALA A 27 -10.19 3.35 -1.85
C ALA A 27 -8.81 2.70 -1.84
N GLY A 28 -8.71 1.47 -1.32
CA GLY A 28 -7.48 0.69 -1.36
C GLY A 28 -7.10 0.15 -2.75
N PHE A 29 -8.00 0.20 -3.72
CA PHE A 29 -7.75 -0.21 -5.10
C PHE A 29 -7.43 1.00 -6.00
N VAL A 30 -8.08 2.14 -5.77
CA VAL A 30 -7.96 3.34 -6.62
C VAL A 30 -6.81 4.25 -6.18
N TYR A 31 -6.47 4.27 -4.90
CA TYR A 31 -5.34 5.05 -4.40
C TYR A 31 -4.21 4.12 -3.98
N PRO A 32 -3.01 4.22 -4.59
CA PRO A 32 -1.82 3.63 -3.98
C PRO A 32 -1.70 4.16 -2.57
N ASP A 33 -1.76 3.25 -1.60
CA ASP A 33 -1.84 3.52 -0.18
C ASP A 33 -0.69 4.49 0.16
N LEU A 34 -1.02 5.76 0.44
CA LEU A 34 -0.03 6.83 0.65
C LEU A 34 1.00 6.42 1.72
N TRP A 35 0.56 5.57 2.65
CA TRP A 35 1.32 5.01 3.74
C TRP A 35 2.32 3.94 3.26
N ALA A 36 2.00 3.19 2.20
CA ALA A 36 2.95 2.29 1.55
C ALA A 36 4.06 3.09 0.87
N PHE A 37 3.71 4.21 0.22
CA PHE A 37 4.69 5.08 -0.41
C PHE A 37 5.62 5.74 0.63
N ASP A 38 5.07 6.23 1.74
CA ASP A 38 5.87 6.78 2.84
C ASP A 38 6.77 5.72 3.49
N ALA A 39 6.25 4.50 3.73
CA ALA A 39 7.04 3.39 4.23
C ALA A 39 8.20 3.02 3.28
N ALA A 40 7.95 2.98 1.97
CA ALA A 40 8.98 2.67 0.98
C ALA A 40 10.02 3.79 0.86
N THR A 41 9.61 5.06 0.83
CA THR A 41 10.55 6.19 0.82
C THR A 41 11.36 6.27 2.11
N SER A 42 10.81 5.86 3.25
CA SER A 42 11.54 5.69 4.51
C SER A 42 12.60 4.59 4.42
N VAL A 43 12.29 3.46 3.78
CA VAL A 43 13.26 2.38 3.50
C VAL A 43 14.36 2.87 2.57
N CYS A 44 14.01 3.54 1.47
CA CYS A 44 14.96 4.19 0.56
C CYS A 44 15.92 5.11 1.31
N ARG A 45 15.39 5.98 2.20
CA ARG A 45 16.17 6.92 3.00
C ARG A 45 17.14 6.23 3.95
N LYS A 46 16.73 5.11 4.55
CA LYS A 46 17.62 4.28 5.38
C LYS A 46 18.76 3.67 4.57
N ASN A 47 18.54 3.40 3.29
CA ASN A 47 19.56 2.90 2.35
C ASN A 47 20.32 4.02 1.63
N GLY A 48 20.17 5.28 2.05
CA GLY A 48 20.94 6.42 1.54
C GLY A 48 20.33 7.15 0.35
N TRP A 49 19.14 6.76 -0.10
CA TRP A 49 18.44 7.41 -1.21
C TRP A 49 17.56 8.57 -0.73
N GLN A 50 17.59 9.69 -1.45
CA GLN A 50 16.74 10.86 -1.19
C GLN A 50 15.54 10.91 -2.13
N PRO A 51 14.44 11.58 -1.75
CA PRO A 51 13.26 11.72 -2.61
C PRO A 51 13.58 12.32 -4.00
N GLY A 52 14.59 13.20 -4.08
CA GLY A 52 15.04 13.81 -5.33
C GLY A 52 15.89 12.91 -6.24
N ASP A 53 16.32 11.76 -5.74
CA ASP A 53 17.16 10.82 -6.49
C ASP A 53 16.33 9.93 -7.42
N PHE A 54 15.00 9.99 -7.35
CA PHE A 54 14.10 9.18 -8.17
C PHE A 54 13.57 9.98 -9.37
N LEU A 55 13.68 9.39 -10.55
CA LEU A 55 13.11 9.92 -11.80
C LEU A 55 11.64 9.56 -11.94
N SER A 56 11.28 8.33 -11.53
CA SER A 56 9.91 7.87 -11.50
C SER A 56 9.71 6.78 -10.44
N GLY A 57 8.48 6.63 -9.97
CA GLY A 57 8.05 5.57 -9.07
C GLY A 57 6.77 4.94 -9.60
N GLN A 58 6.73 3.61 -9.72
CA GLN A 58 5.52 2.86 -10.00
C GLN A 58 5.13 2.06 -8.77
N SER A 59 3.84 2.01 -8.48
CA SER A 59 3.28 1.19 -7.41
C SER A 59 2.32 0.19 -8.01
N SER A 60 2.54 -1.09 -7.73
CA SER A 60 1.60 -2.16 -8.03
C SER A 60 1.08 -2.73 -6.72
N ILE A 61 -0.24 -2.66 -6.53
CA ILE A 61 -0.91 -3.25 -5.38
C ILE A 61 -1.46 -4.61 -5.81
N SER A 62 -1.10 -5.65 -5.09
CA SER A 62 -1.63 -7.00 -5.26
C SER A 62 -2.12 -7.50 -3.90
N GLY A 63 -3.40 -7.82 -3.78
CA GLY A 63 -3.94 -8.30 -2.51
C GLY A 63 -5.45 -8.33 -2.45
N GLY A 64 -5.96 -9.03 -1.43
CA GLY A 64 -7.38 -9.25 -1.17
C GLY A 64 -7.72 -9.12 0.32
N LEU A 65 -8.81 -9.75 0.75
CA LEU A 65 -9.31 -9.65 2.14
C LEU A 65 -8.31 -10.08 3.23
N ILE A 66 -7.30 -10.89 2.88
CA ILE A 66 -6.37 -11.56 3.81
C ILE A 66 -5.02 -10.81 3.91
N GLY A 67 -4.87 -9.72 3.16
CA GLY A 67 -3.66 -8.89 3.18
C GLY A 67 -3.41 -8.21 1.85
N LYS A 68 -2.78 -7.04 1.93
CA LYS A 68 -2.34 -6.25 0.79
C LYS A 68 -0.83 -6.36 0.67
N ILE A 69 -0.34 -6.69 -0.52
CA ILE A 69 1.07 -6.61 -0.89
C ILE A 69 1.20 -5.43 -1.85
N VAL A 70 2.20 -4.59 -1.62
CA VAL A 70 2.51 -3.46 -2.49
C VAL A 70 3.94 -3.61 -2.96
N THR A 71 4.10 -3.67 -4.27
CA THR A 71 5.39 -3.64 -4.94
C THR A 71 5.60 -2.23 -5.45
N LEU A 72 6.62 -1.57 -4.92
CA LEU A 72 7.04 -0.23 -5.33
C LEU A 72 8.34 -0.36 -6.11
N GLU A 73 8.36 0.15 -7.33
CA GLU A 73 9.54 0.21 -8.17
C GLU A 73 9.93 1.67 -8.39
N PHE A 74 11.14 2.02 -7.96
CA PHE A 74 11.72 3.34 -8.17
C PHE A 74 12.83 3.24 -9.21
N ILE A 75 12.81 4.18 -10.15
CA ILE A 75 13.89 4.36 -11.13
C ILE A 75 14.72 5.55 -10.66
N PRO A 76 15.95 5.34 -10.16
CA PRO A 76 16.81 6.43 -9.78
C PRO A 76 17.26 7.24 -11.00
N ARG A 77 17.52 8.53 -10.79
CA ARG A 77 18.05 9.47 -11.79
C ARG A 77 19.48 9.11 -12.18
N ASP A 78 20.28 8.67 -11.20
CA ASP A 78 21.63 8.16 -11.41
C ASP A 78 21.59 6.65 -11.73
N GLN A 79 21.40 6.34 -13.02
CA GLN A 79 21.35 4.96 -13.52
C GLN A 79 22.72 4.27 -13.53
N ILE A 80 23.81 4.97 -13.19
CA ILE A 80 25.16 4.42 -13.13
C ILE A 80 25.31 3.58 -11.85
N ARG A 81 24.72 4.02 -10.74
CA ARG A 81 24.76 3.33 -9.45
C ARG A 81 23.74 2.21 -9.35
N CYS A 82 22.51 2.46 -9.80
CA CYS A 82 21.43 1.50 -9.69
C CYS A 82 20.46 1.72 -10.85
N LYS A 83 19.99 0.64 -11.47
CA LYS A 83 19.05 0.71 -12.59
C LYS A 83 17.61 0.78 -12.08
N ARG A 84 17.32 0.07 -10.97
CA ARG A 84 15.97 -0.03 -10.41
C ARG A 84 16.04 -0.44 -8.94
N ILE A 85 15.23 0.19 -8.11
CA ILE A 85 15.00 -0.23 -6.73
C ILE A 85 13.60 -0.81 -6.64
N ARG A 86 13.49 -2.07 -6.20
CA ARG A 86 12.22 -2.73 -5.94
C ARG A 86 12.04 -2.93 -4.44
N ILE A 87 10.89 -2.51 -3.93
CA ILE A 87 10.50 -2.62 -2.54
C ILE A 87 9.17 -3.35 -2.47
N ILE A 88 9.12 -4.43 -1.69
CA ILE A 88 7.89 -5.18 -1.45
C ILE A 88 7.48 -4.97 0.00
N LEU A 89 6.29 -4.40 0.18
CA LEU A 89 5.66 -4.18 1.47
C LEU A 89 4.45 -5.10 1.59
N GLN A 90 4.24 -5.69 2.76
CA GLN A 90 3.01 -6.42 3.07
C GLN A 90 2.30 -5.78 4.26
N ARG A 91 0.98 -5.64 4.12
CA ARG A 91 0.05 -5.27 5.17
C ARG A 91 -0.90 -6.44 5.42
N PRO A 92 -0.76 -7.18 6.53
CA PRO A 92 -1.59 -8.34 6.81
C PRO A 92 -3.05 -7.95 7.13
N LEU A 93 -3.29 -6.79 7.74
CA LEU A 93 -4.63 -6.27 8.04
C LEU A 93 -4.66 -4.74 7.87
N ASN A 94 -5.82 -4.16 7.52
CA ASN A 94 -6.02 -2.70 7.36
C ASN A 94 -5.66 -1.87 8.63
N LEU A 95 -5.38 -2.49 9.77
CA LEU A 95 -4.97 -1.80 11.02
C LEU A 95 -3.50 -2.01 11.39
N VAL A 96 -2.76 -2.82 10.63
CA VAL A 96 -1.34 -3.12 10.89
C VAL A 96 -0.47 -2.22 10.00
N PRO A 97 0.67 -1.69 10.49
CA PRO A 97 1.61 -0.95 9.67
C PRO A 97 2.21 -1.83 8.57
N TRP A 98 2.62 -1.19 7.47
CA TRP A 98 3.32 -1.85 6.37
C TRP A 98 4.63 -2.46 6.85
N LYS A 99 4.82 -3.75 6.56
CA LYS A 99 6.03 -4.49 6.87
C LYS A 99 6.86 -4.66 5.61
N LEU A 100 8.15 -4.30 5.68
CA LEU A 100 9.11 -4.59 4.61
C LEU A 100 9.31 -6.10 4.49
N MET A 101 9.03 -6.64 3.31
CA MET A 101 9.27 -8.04 2.97
C MET A 101 10.54 -8.19 2.16
N GLU A 102 10.74 -7.32 1.18
CA GLU A 102 11.88 -7.41 0.28
C GLU A 102 12.36 -6.02 -0.12
N TYR A 103 13.68 -5.89 -0.22
CA TYR A 103 14.36 -4.74 -0.78
C TYR A 103 15.41 -5.27 -1.75
N SER A 104 15.33 -4.84 -3.02
CA SER A 104 16.25 -5.27 -4.06
C SER A 104 16.68 -4.08 -4.90
N GLU A 105 17.99 -3.95 -5.09
CA GLU A 105 18.61 -2.94 -5.94
C GLU A 105 19.24 -3.63 -7.14
N GLU A 106 18.66 -3.43 -8.31
CA GLU A 106 19.19 -3.95 -9.57
C GLU A 106 20.36 -3.05 -9.99
N HIS A 107 21.57 -3.56 -9.80
CA HIS A 107 22.80 -2.89 -10.23
C HIS A 107 23.11 -3.31 -11.67
N ASN A 108 23.62 -2.37 -12.47
CA ASN A 108 24.10 -2.70 -13.81
C ASN A 108 25.40 -3.51 -13.63
N GLN A 109 25.34 -4.83 -13.83
CA GLN A 109 26.55 -5.64 -13.89
C GLN A 109 27.35 -5.19 -15.13
N SER A 110 28.51 -4.58 -14.90
CA SER A 110 29.46 -4.20 -15.94
C SER A 110 30.00 -5.42 -16.67
#